data_AF-A0A6C0DWK6-F1
#
_entry.id   AF-A0A6C0DWK6-F1
#
_cell.length_a   1.000
_cell.length_b   1.000
_cell.length_c   1.000
_cell.angle_alpha   90.00
_cell.angle_beta   90.00
_cell.angle_gamma   90.00
#
_symmetry.space_group_name_H-M   'P 1'
#
loop_
_entity.id
_entity.type
_entity.pdbx_description
1 polymer ?
#
loop_
_entity_poly.entity_id
_entity_poly.type
_entity_poly.pdbx_seq_one_letter_code
_entity_poly.pdbx_strand_id
1 'polypeptide(L)'
;MDSKATMDSKATMDSKATTDSKAILDLMNDEANDEMVKDAIAFVMKGIQRYMIVAHLPKGLLEIMNMWARTGRWYDDDGDSKFEKCLWIIVSQELKTRVFELLFEWMNEDEGKIPEKKDLYYALSTASNSLYYYHKNLWATMGAELETEARLWIQEHGELSLIESSDGGYFQYYDSINEEVCHHLPHLPKPNRFSKEEEKEAGWVCVGPNTLVPC
;
A
#
# COMPACT_ATOMS: atom_id res chain seq x y z
N MET A 1 26.98 9.80 -49.33
CA MET A 1 26.01 8.80 -48.86
C MET A 1 26.05 8.82 -47.34
N ASP A 2 24.89 8.58 -46.71
CA ASP A 2 24.69 8.22 -45.31
C ASP A 2 24.70 9.31 -44.22
N SER A 3 23.58 10.03 -44.09
CA SER A 3 23.17 10.65 -42.80
C SER A 3 21.65 10.71 -42.60
N LYS A 4 20.85 10.07 -43.47
CA LYS A 4 19.36 10.16 -43.42
C LYS A 4 18.69 9.02 -42.64
N ALA A 5 19.41 7.94 -42.32
CA ALA A 5 18.82 6.77 -41.65
C ALA A 5 18.68 6.93 -40.12
N THR A 6 19.38 7.86 -39.49
CA THR A 6 19.50 7.92 -38.01
C THR A 6 18.36 8.68 -37.33
N MET A 7 17.66 9.57 -38.04
CA MET A 7 16.53 10.33 -37.47
C MET A 7 15.20 9.55 -37.51
N ASP A 8 14.96 8.74 -38.55
CA ASP A 8 13.71 7.96 -38.68
C ASP A 8 13.62 6.81 -37.65
N SER A 9 14.75 6.19 -37.29
CA SER A 9 14.75 5.09 -36.33
C SER A 9 14.33 5.51 -34.92
N LYS A 10 14.69 6.72 -34.46
CA LYS A 10 14.33 7.22 -33.13
C LYS A 10 12.84 7.60 -33.06
N ALA A 11 12.33 8.31 -34.07
CA ALA A 11 10.91 8.66 -34.13
C ALA A 11 10.00 7.42 -34.23
N THR A 12 10.47 6.38 -34.93
CA THR A 12 9.73 5.11 -35.05
C THR A 12 9.71 4.34 -33.73
N MET A 13 10.82 4.30 -32.99
CA MET A 13 10.88 3.69 -31.65
C MET A 13 9.99 4.42 -30.62
N ASP A 14 10.01 5.76 -30.61
CA ASP A 14 9.19 6.56 -29.69
C ASP A 14 7.69 6.38 -29.98
N SER A 15 7.30 6.23 -31.26
CA SER A 15 5.92 5.98 -31.66
C SER A 15 5.41 4.57 -31.30
N LYS A 16 6.28 3.56 -31.34
CA LYS A 16 5.96 2.19 -30.98
C LYS A 16 5.75 2.06 -29.47
N ALA A 17 6.69 2.56 -28.66
CA ALA A 17 6.58 2.56 -27.20
C ALA A 17 5.32 3.27 -26.69
N THR A 18 4.88 4.33 -27.37
CA THR A 18 3.64 5.05 -27.06
C THR A 18 2.39 4.21 -27.37
N THR A 19 2.41 3.46 -28.49
CA THR A 19 1.30 2.58 -28.89
C THR A 19 1.19 1.37 -27.96
N ASP A 20 2.34 0.80 -27.62
CA ASP A 20 2.53 -0.35 -26.74
C ASP A 20 2.03 -0.04 -25.31
N SER A 21 2.39 1.13 -24.77
CA SER A 21 1.90 1.61 -23.49
C SER A 21 0.38 1.80 -23.48
N LYS A 22 -0.18 2.30 -24.57
CA LYS A 22 -1.63 2.50 -24.70
C LYS A 22 -2.38 1.17 -24.69
N ALA A 23 -1.90 0.17 -25.41
CA ALA A 23 -2.57 -1.14 -25.45
C ALA A 23 -2.65 -1.80 -24.06
N ILE A 24 -1.59 -1.67 -23.25
CA ILE A 24 -1.59 -2.16 -21.86
C ILE A 24 -2.60 -1.39 -21.00
N LEU A 25 -2.62 -0.07 -21.10
CA LEU A 25 -3.57 0.76 -20.36
C LEU A 25 -5.03 0.48 -20.76
N ASP A 26 -5.29 0.28 -22.04
CA ASP A 26 -6.62 -0.07 -22.55
C ASP A 26 -7.06 -1.44 -21.98
N LEU A 27 -6.15 -2.43 -21.94
CA LEU A 27 -6.41 -3.76 -21.36
C LEU A 27 -6.72 -3.68 -19.85
N MET A 28 -5.98 -2.86 -19.11
CA MET A 28 -6.14 -2.71 -17.65
C MET A 28 -7.39 -1.93 -17.26
N ASN A 29 -7.85 -0.99 -18.09
CA ASN A 29 -9.01 -0.15 -17.81
C ASN A 29 -10.30 -0.65 -18.52
N ASP A 30 -10.24 -1.78 -19.21
CA ASP A 30 -11.41 -2.44 -19.78
C ASP A 30 -12.39 -2.83 -18.66
N GLU A 31 -13.65 -2.39 -18.78
CA GLU A 31 -14.73 -2.70 -17.82
C GLU A 31 -14.90 -4.22 -17.61
N ALA A 32 -14.61 -5.04 -18.63
CA ALA A 32 -14.67 -6.50 -18.54
C ALA A 32 -13.59 -7.11 -17.62
N ASN A 33 -12.64 -6.30 -17.16
CA ASN A 33 -11.56 -6.68 -16.25
C ASN A 33 -11.66 -5.95 -14.89
N ASP A 34 -12.63 -5.06 -14.68
CA ASP A 34 -12.73 -4.25 -13.46
C ASP A 34 -12.86 -5.12 -12.19
N GLU A 35 -13.67 -6.18 -12.23
CA GLU A 35 -13.85 -7.10 -11.09
C GLU A 35 -12.52 -7.78 -10.70
N MET A 36 -11.74 -8.27 -11.67
CA MET A 36 -10.46 -8.93 -11.35
C MET A 36 -9.45 -7.96 -10.76
N VAL A 37 -9.45 -6.70 -11.22
CA VAL A 37 -8.56 -5.66 -10.70
C VAL A 37 -8.98 -5.30 -9.27
N LYS A 38 -10.28 -5.15 -9.01
CA LYS A 38 -10.82 -4.92 -7.67
C LYS A 38 -10.50 -6.06 -6.70
N ASP A 39 -10.63 -7.31 -7.15
CA ASP A 39 -10.28 -8.48 -6.36
C ASP A 39 -8.78 -8.51 -6.02
N ALA A 40 -7.93 -8.17 -6.98
CA ALA A 40 -6.49 -8.08 -6.79
C ALA A 40 -6.10 -6.97 -5.79
N ILE A 41 -6.77 -5.82 -5.83
CA ILE A 41 -6.60 -4.73 -4.85
C ILE A 41 -7.07 -5.20 -3.47
N ALA A 42 -8.27 -5.78 -3.37
CA ALA A 42 -8.83 -6.26 -2.11
C ALA A 42 -7.94 -7.34 -1.46
N PHE A 43 -7.33 -8.21 -2.26
CA PHE A 43 -6.35 -9.18 -1.79
C PHE A 43 -5.13 -8.49 -1.15
N VAL A 44 -4.56 -7.48 -1.82
CA VAL A 44 -3.41 -6.71 -1.29
C VAL A 44 -3.80 -5.94 -0.03
N MET A 45 -4.95 -5.27 -0.02
CA MET A 45 -5.50 -4.56 1.15
C MET A 45 -5.54 -5.46 2.39
N LYS A 46 -6.07 -6.69 2.23
CA LYS A 46 -6.13 -7.68 3.31
C LYS A 46 -4.75 -8.07 3.83
N GLY A 47 -3.75 -8.21 2.95
CA GLY A 47 -2.37 -8.47 3.32
C GLY A 47 -1.78 -7.31 4.13
N ILE A 48 -1.91 -6.09 3.62
CA ILE A 48 -1.43 -4.88 4.28
C ILE A 48 -2.06 -4.73 5.66
N GLN A 49 -3.39 -4.78 5.77
CA GLN A 49 -4.10 -4.68 7.05
C GLN A 49 -3.64 -5.74 8.07
N ARG A 50 -3.28 -6.93 7.61
CA ARG A 50 -2.84 -8.04 8.49
C ARG A 50 -1.42 -7.83 9.04
N TYR A 51 -0.53 -7.24 8.26
CA TYR A 51 0.90 -7.15 8.58
C TYR A 51 1.41 -5.74 8.85
N MET A 52 0.57 -4.71 8.65
CA MET A 52 0.93 -3.33 8.88
C MET A 52 1.25 -3.08 10.36
N ILE A 53 2.44 -2.53 10.59
CA ILE A 53 2.86 -2.03 11.90
C ILE A 53 2.54 -0.54 11.91
N VAL A 54 1.41 -0.15 12.53
CA VAL A 54 0.93 1.24 12.58
C VAL A 54 2.02 2.20 13.08
N ALA A 55 2.85 1.77 14.05
CA ALA A 55 3.93 2.58 14.59
C ALA A 55 5.04 2.97 13.58
N HIS A 56 5.10 2.33 12.41
CA HIS A 56 6.04 2.68 11.34
C HIS A 56 5.46 3.64 10.31
N LEU A 57 4.17 4.01 10.42
CA LEU A 57 3.57 4.99 9.52
C LEU A 57 4.18 6.38 9.75
N PRO A 58 4.19 7.24 8.72
CA PRO A 58 4.67 8.61 8.87
C PRO A 58 3.95 9.37 9.97
N LYS A 59 4.71 10.25 10.65
CA LYS A 59 4.19 11.03 11.78
C LYS A 59 2.95 11.85 11.40
N GLY A 60 2.96 12.50 10.23
CA GLY A 60 1.82 13.32 9.81
C GLY A 60 0.58 12.48 9.55
N LEU A 61 0.73 11.27 9.00
CA LEU A 61 -0.38 10.33 8.87
C LEU A 61 -0.93 9.89 10.23
N LEU A 62 -0.06 9.59 11.20
CA LEU A 62 -0.48 9.22 12.56
C LEU A 62 -1.27 10.34 13.25
N GLU A 63 -0.86 11.60 13.06
CA GLU A 63 -1.57 12.78 13.56
C GLU A 63 -2.99 12.87 12.97
N ILE A 64 -3.13 12.64 11.66
CA ILE A 64 -4.42 12.62 10.97
C ILE A 64 -5.32 11.47 11.47
N MET A 65 -4.76 10.26 11.56
CA MET A 65 -5.49 9.09 12.05
C MET A 65 -5.99 9.29 13.49
N ASN A 66 -5.15 9.87 14.37
CA ASN A 66 -5.54 10.18 15.75
C ASN A 66 -6.67 11.20 15.81
N MET A 67 -6.61 12.23 14.97
CA MET A 67 -7.65 13.25 14.86
C MET A 67 -8.99 12.66 14.43
N TRP A 68 -8.99 11.79 13.41
CA TRP A 68 -10.20 11.07 12.99
C TRP A 68 -10.76 10.18 14.10
N ALA A 69 -9.90 9.42 14.78
CA ALA A 69 -10.35 8.51 15.82
C ALA A 69 -10.97 9.23 17.03
N ARG A 70 -10.36 10.33 17.48
CA ARG A 70 -10.82 11.09 18.67
C ARG A 70 -12.12 11.85 18.45
N THR A 71 -12.29 12.38 17.23
CA THR A 71 -13.48 13.17 16.89
C THR A 71 -14.66 12.29 16.50
N GLY A 72 -14.51 10.96 16.54
CA GLY A 72 -15.53 10.02 16.08
C GLY A 72 -15.74 10.06 14.56
N ARG A 73 -14.75 10.59 13.81
CA ARG A 73 -14.79 10.81 12.36
C ARG A 73 -13.89 9.85 11.60
N TRP A 74 -13.66 8.66 12.16
CA TRP A 74 -12.91 7.59 11.50
C TRP A 74 -13.60 7.10 10.22
N TYR A 75 -14.93 7.12 10.24
CA TYR A 75 -15.77 6.76 9.11
C TYR A 75 -16.29 8.04 8.44
N ASP A 76 -16.55 7.95 7.14
CA ASP A 76 -17.27 8.97 6.41
C ASP A 76 -18.80 8.77 6.50
N ASP A 77 -19.54 9.57 5.73
CA ASP A 77 -21.00 9.55 5.74
C ASP A 77 -21.60 8.24 5.19
N ASP A 78 -20.84 7.48 4.40
CA ASP A 78 -21.22 6.17 3.89
C ASP A 78 -20.90 5.03 4.88
N GLY A 79 -20.20 5.34 5.98
CA GLY A 79 -19.74 4.37 6.96
C GLY A 79 -18.43 3.69 6.58
N ASP A 80 -17.74 4.16 5.54
CA ASP A 80 -16.45 3.62 5.12
C ASP A 80 -15.32 4.25 5.92
N SER A 81 -14.29 3.46 6.24
CA SER A 81 -13.10 4.00 6.90
C SER A 81 -12.35 4.93 5.94
N LYS A 82 -12.12 6.18 6.35
CA LYS A 82 -11.34 7.17 5.58
C LYS A 82 -9.92 6.70 5.31
N PHE A 83 -9.30 6.06 6.32
CA PHE A 83 -7.99 5.45 6.18
C PHE A 83 -7.98 4.38 5.09
N GLU A 84 -8.99 3.50 5.06
CA GLU A 84 -9.09 2.44 4.06
C GLU A 84 -9.36 2.99 2.65
N LYS A 85 -10.13 4.08 2.53
CA LYS A 85 -10.32 4.79 1.25
C LYS A 85 -9.00 5.36 0.73
N CYS A 86 -8.22 6.01 1.60
CA CYS A 86 -6.89 6.51 1.23
C CYS A 86 -5.95 5.36 0.85
N LEU A 87 -5.94 4.28 1.64
CA LEU A 87 -5.11 3.11 1.38
C LEU A 87 -5.48 2.42 0.06
N TRP A 88 -6.78 2.30 -0.25
CA TRP A 88 -7.26 1.75 -1.51
C TRP A 88 -6.72 2.51 -2.72
N ILE A 89 -6.68 3.84 -2.66
CA ILE A 89 -6.15 4.68 -3.73
C ILE A 89 -4.66 4.38 -3.96
N ILE A 90 -3.86 4.39 -2.89
CA ILE A 90 -2.41 4.15 -2.99
C ILE A 90 -2.12 2.72 -3.46
N VAL A 91 -2.82 1.72 -2.91
CA VAL A 91 -2.66 0.31 -3.32
C VAL A 91 -3.07 0.11 -4.78
N SER A 92 -4.15 0.75 -5.23
CA SER A 92 -4.60 0.69 -6.62
C SER A 92 -3.55 1.29 -7.57
N GLN A 93 -2.97 2.43 -7.21
CA GLN A 93 -1.91 3.07 -8.00
C GLN A 93 -0.65 2.20 -8.09
N GLU A 94 -0.15 1.73 -6.94
CA GLU A 94 1.06 0.90 -6.88
C GLU A 94 0.87 -0.45 -7.61
N LEU A 95 -0.29 -1.09 -7.44
CA LEU A 95 -0.63 -2.32 -8.15
C LEU A 95 -0.67 -2.09 -9.66
N LYS A 96 -1.32 -1.00 -10.12
CA LYS A 96 -1.38 -0.65 -11.54
C LYS A 96 0.01 -0.39 -12.11
N THR A 97 0.87 0.33 -11.41
CA THR A 97 2.26 0.58 -11.83
C THR A 97 3.01 -0.73 -12.04
N ARG A 98 2.97 -1.65 -11.07
CA ARG A 98 3.66 -2.94 -11.17
C ARG A 98 3.11 -3.84 -12.27
N VAL A 99 1.79 -3.88 -12.43
CA VAL A 99 1.15 -4.64 -13.50
C VAL A 99 1.56 -4.08 -14.85
N PHE A 100 1.57 -2.76 -15.00
CA PHE A 100 2.02 -2.11 -16.22
C PHE A 100 3.49 -2.45 -16.53
N GLU A 101 4.39 -2.34 -15.54
CA GLU A 101 5.80 -2.67 -15.70
C GLU A 101 6.01 -4.13 -16.14
N LEU A 102 5.32 -5.08 -15.50
CA LEU A 102 5.39 -6.50 -15.86
C LEU A 102 4.89 -6.77 -17.28
N LEU A 103 3.72 -6.23 -17.64
CA LEU A 103 3.15 -6.42 -18.98
C LEU A 103 4.01 -5.76 -20.05
N PHE A 104 4.63 -4.63 -19.74
CA PHE A 104 5.54 -3.94 -20.64
C PHE A 104 6.84 -4.72 -20.84
N GLU A 105 7.39 -5.31 -19.77
CA GLU A 105 8.55 -6.21 -19.84
C GLU A 105 8.25 -7.44 -20.70
N TRP A 106 7.16 -8.17 -20.41
CA TRP A 106 6.79 -9.37 -21.16
C TRP A 106 6.52 -9.09 -22.63
N MET A 107 5.89 -7.96 -22.95
CA MET A 107 5.67 -7.56 -24.34
C MET A 107 6.99 -7.29 -25.08
N ASN A 108 8.00 -6.72 -24.40
CA ASN A 108 9.33 -6.53 -25.00
C ASN A 108 10.06 -7.88 -25.21
N GLU A 109 9.86 -8.85 -24.31
CA GLU A 109 10.40 -10.21 -24.43
C GLU A 109 9.73 -11.01 -25.57
N ASP A 110 8.42 -10.84 -25.75
CA ASP A 110 7.61 -11.52 -26.78
C ASP A 110 7.57 -10.77 -28.12
N GLU A 111 8.67 -10.10 -28.50
CA GLU A 111 8.84 -9.39 -29.78
C GLU A 111 7.76 -8.32 -30.09
N GLY A 112 7.15 -7.74 -29.05
CA GLY A 112 6.08 -6.75 -29.17
C GLY A 112 4.68 -7.35 -29.32
N LYS A 113 4.49 -8.61 -28.91
CA LYS A 113 3.16 -9.21 -28.86
C LYS A 113 2.31 -8.51 -27.79
N ILE A 114 1.13 -8.03 -28.21
CA ILE A 114 0.19 -7.36 -27.32
C ILE A 114 -0.30 -8.34 -26.23
N PRO A 115 -0.22 -7.98 -24.94
CA PRO A 115 -0.72 -8.81 -23.85
C PRO A 115 -2.23 -9.10 -23.97
N GLU A 116 -2.62 -10.31 -23.59
CA GLU A 116 -4.00 -10.78 -23.55
C GLU A 116 -4.54 -10.77 -22.10
N LYS A 117 -5.84 -11.02 -21.92
CA LYS A 117 -6.49 -11.10 -20.60
C LYS A 117 -5.81 -12.08 -19.64
N LYS A 118 -5.27 -13.19 -20.15
CA LYS A 118 -4.53 -14.17 -19.33
C LYS A 118 -3.24 -13.57 -18.76
N ASP A 119 -2.56 -12.73 -19.54
CA ASP A 119 -1.30 -12.11 -19.15
C ASP A 119 -1.59 -11.05 -18.08
N LEU A 120 -2.67 -10.28 -18.24
CA LEU A 120 -3.18 -9.40 -17.17
C LEU A 120 -3.45 -10.17 -15.87
N TYR A 121 -4.12 -11.32 -15.94
CA TYR A 121 -4.39 -12.14 -14.75
C TYR A 121 -3.10 -12.62 -14.06
N TYR A 122 -2.09 -13.05 -14.83
CA TYR A 122 -0.80 -13.45 -14.29
C TYR A 122 -0.03 -12.26 -13.70
N ALA A 123 -0.05 -11.11 -14.37
CA ALA A 123 0.61 -9.89 -13.91
C ALA A 123 -0.02 -9.39 -12.60
N LEU A 124 -1.35 -9.36 -12.52
CA LEU A 124 -2.09 -9.05 -11.29
C LEU A 124 -1.73 -10.01 -10.17
N SER A 125 -1.77 -11.32 -10.42
CA SER A 125 -1.41 -12.33 -9.42
C SER A 125 0.03 -12.14 -8.91
N THR A 126 0.97 -11.82 -9.81
CA THR A 126 2.37 -11.62 -9.48
C THR A 126 2.58 -10.34 -8.66
N ALA A 127 2.05 -9.22 -9.14
CA ALA A 127 2.14 -7.93 -8.48
C ALA A 127 1.44 -7.93 -7.12
N SER A 128 0.23 -8.50 -7.04
CA SER A 128 -0.53 -8.65 -5.79
C SER A 128 0.22 -9.50 -4.77
N ASN A 129 0.84 -10.62 -5.17
CA ASN A 129 1.65 -11.41 -4.24
C ASN A 129 2.87 -10.63 -3.74
N SER A 130 3.54 -9.89 -4.62
CA SER A 130 4.67 -9.04 -4.23
C SER A 130 4.29 -7.94 -3.23
N LEU A 131 3.07 -7.41 -3.31
CA LEU A 131 2.56 -6.38 -2.39
C LEU A 131 1.96 -6.98 -1.12
N TYR A 132 1.36 -8.17 -1.21
CA TYR A 132 0.72 -8.86 -0.10
C TYR A 132 1.70 -9.23 1.00
N TYR A 133 2.87 -9.74 0.63
CA TYR A 133 3.94 -10.07 1.57
C TYR A 133 4.74 -8.81 1.89
N TYR A 134 4.24 -8.05 2.86
CA TYR A 134 4.89 -6.92 3.51
C TYR A 134 6.43 -6.96 3.45
N HIS A 135 7.03 -6.02 2.72
CA HIS A 135 8.46 -5.75 2.82
C HIS A 135 8.64 -4.40 3.52
N LYS A 136 9.45 -4.37 4.60
CA LYS A 136 9.73 -3.18 5.43
C LYS A 136 10.10 -1.92 4.63
N ASN A 137 10.58 -2.07 3.40
CA ASN A 137 11.03 -0.99 2.53
C ASN A 137 9.90 -0.31 1.74
N LEU A 138 8.71 -0.91 1.61
CA LEU A 138 7.60 -0.29 0.85
C LEU A 138 6.98 0.92 1.56
N TRP A 139 6.99 0.93 2.90
CA TRP A 139 6.33 2.00 3.68
C TRP A 139 7.03 3.34 3.64
N ALA A 140 8.31 3.40 3.27
CA ALA A 140 8.99 4.68 3.11
C ALA A 140 8.31 5.50 2.00
N THR A 141 7.94 4.85 0.90
CA THR A 141 7.26 5.48 -0.25
C THR A 141 5.75 5.48 -0.08
N MET A 142 5.13 4.30 0.07
CA MET A 142 3.67 4.19 0.19
C MET A 142 3.13 4.89 1.43
N GLY A 143 3.89 4.96 2.52
CA GLY A 143 3.48 5.68 3.71
C GLY A 143 3.41 7.19 3.47
N ALA A 144 4.39 7.75 2.75
CA ALA A 144 4.41 9.17 2.41
C ALA A 144 3.29 9.54 1.42
N GLU A 145 3.01 8.65 0.46
CA GLU A 145 1.87 8.78 -0.44
C GLU A 145 0.54 8.69 0.31
N LEU A 146 0.42 7.75 1.26
CA LEU A 146 -0.76 7.60 2.11
C LEU A 146 -0.96 8.82 3.01
N GLU A 147 0.11 9.41 3.56
CA GLU A 147 0.03 10.69 4.26
C GLU A 147 -0.49 11.80 3.33
N THR A 148 0.01 11.85 2.11
CA THR A 148 -0.40 12.84 1.10
C THR A 148 -1.88 12.71 0.78
N GLU A 149 -2.36 11.48 0.55
CA GLU A 149 -3.76 11.20 0.27
C GLU A 149 -4.66 11.56 1.46
N ALA A 150 -4.24 11.23 2.69
CA ALA A 150 -4.96 11.61 3.88
C ALA A 150 -5.02 13.14 4.09
N ARG A 151 -3.98 13.88 3.70
CA ARG A 151 -3.98 15.35 3.71
C ARG A 151 -4.91 15.92 2.65
N LEU A 152 -4.97 15.33 1.46
CA LEU A 152 -5.90 15.72 0.41
C LEU A 152 -7.35 15.51 0.87
N TRP A 153 -7.64 14.36 1.48
CA TRP A 153 -8.95 14.09 2.07
C TRP A 153 -9.40 15.20 3.01
N ILE A 154 -8.53 15.61 3.95
CA ILE A 154 -8.82 16.68 4.90
C ILE A 154 -9.15 17.99 4.20
N GLN A 155 -8.41 18.33 3.14
CA GLN A 155 -8.63 19.57 2.38
C GLN A 155 -9.96 19.54 1.65
N GLU A 156 -10.25 18.45 0.94
CA GLU A 156 -11.47 18.28 0.15
C GLU A 156 -12.73 18.27 1.01
N HIS A 157 -12.63 17.73 2.23
CA HIS A 157 -13.76 17.58 3.16
C HIS A 157 -13.78 18.67 4.25
N GLY A 158 -12.90 19.68 4.18
CA GLY A 158 -12.91 20.82 5.09
C GLY A 158 -12.58 20.47 6.55
N GLU A 159 -11.78 19.44 6.80
CA GLU A 159 -11.45 18.93 8.14
C GLU A 159 -10.22 19.61 8.77
N LEU A 160 -9.67 20.65 8.11
CA LEU A 160 -8.43 21.34 8.52
C LEU A 160 -8.48 21.88 9.96
N SER A 161 -9.66 22.27 10.44
CA SER A 161 -9.84 22.82 11.79
C SER A 161 -9.68 21.79 12.91
N LEU A 162 -9.58 20.49 12.57
CA LEU A 162 -9.53 19.40 13.53
C LEU A 162 -8.10 18.96 13.88
N ILE A 163 -7.09 19.45 13.15
CA ILE A 163 -5.68 19.11 13.40
C ILE A 163 -5.22 19.85 14.67
N GLU A 164 -5.44 19.24 15.83
CA GLU A 164 -4.87 19.69 17.10
C GLU A 164 -3.41 19.24 17.24
N SER A 165 -2.63 19.98 18.03
CA SER A 165 -1.18 19.79 18.16
C SER A 165 -0.79 18.41 18.70
N SER A 166 0.28 17.86 18.12
CA SER A 166 0.82 16.50 18.23
C SER A 166 0.77 15.80 19.60
N ASP A 167 0.10 14.66 19.66
CA ASP A 167 0.12 13.73 20.81
C ASP A 167 1.31 12.78 20.81
N GLY A 168 2.52 13.31 20.74
CA GLY A 168 3.72 12.51 21.03
C GLY A 168 4.04 11.37 20.05
N GLY A 169 3.39 11.31 18.88
CA GLY A 169 3.84 10.50 17.74
C GLY A 169 3.40 9.04 17.69
N TYR A 170 2.45 8.61 18.51
CA TYR A 170 1.90 7.24 18.45
C TYR A 170 0.39 7.25 18.15
N PHE A 171 -0.07 6.30 17.34
CA PHE A 171 -1.50 6.11 17.11
C PHE A 171 -2.16 5.49 18.35
N GLN A 172 -3.21 6.13 18.83
CA GLN A 172 -4.04 5.60 19.91
C GLN A 172 -5.46 6.20 19.88
N TYR A 173 -6.44 5.40 20.25
CA TYR A 173 -7.80 5.86 20.47
C TYR A 173 -8.41 5.20 21.72
N TYR A 174 -9.41 5.85 22.30
CA TYR A 174 -10.16 5.30 23.43
C TYR A 174 -11.42 4.61 22.91
N ASP A 175 -11.53 3.31 23.14
CA ASP A 175 -12.75 2.55 22.88
C ASP A 175 -13.70 2.71 24.08
N SER A 176 -14.75 3.50 23.91
CA SER A 176 -15.74 3.75 24.95
C SER A 176 -16.61 2.55 25.27
N ILE A 177 -16.70 1.54 24.39
CA ILE A 177 -17.50 0.33 24.62
C ILE A 177 -16.75 -0.61 25.56
N ASN A 178 -15.44 -0.78 25.33
CA ASN A 178 -14.58 -1.65 26.12
C ASN A 178 -13.82 -0.91 27.24
N GLU A 179 -13.99 0.40 27.34
CA GLU A 179 -13.33 1.31 28.28
C GLU A 179 -11.79 1.20 28.28
N GLU A 180 -11.16 1.10 27.09
CA GLU A 180 -9.71 0.87 26.97
C GLU A 180 -9.03 1.78 25.94
N VAL A 181 -7.70 1.90 26.04
CA VAL A 181 -6.87 2.55 25.02
C VAL A 181 -6.39 1.49 24.02
N CYS A 182 -6.69 1.71 22.75
CA CYS A 182 -6.37 0.84 21.63
C CYS A 182 -5.28 1.43 20.74
N HIS A 183 -4.43 0.56 20.18
CA HIS A 183 -3.31 0.91 19.28
C HIS A 183 -3.40 0.26 17.89
N HIS A 184 -4.47 -0.49 17.61
CA HIS A 184 -4.78 -1.08 16.30
C HIS A 184 -5.87 -0.27 15.60
N LEU A 185 -6.12 -0.51 14.31
CA LEU A 185 -7.20 0.19 13.60
C LEU A 185 -8.58 -0.11 14.24
N PRO A 186 -9.50 0.88 14.34
CA PRO A 186 -10.80 0.73 15.02
C PRO A 186 -11.73 -0.37 14.50
N HIS A 187 -11.67 -0.70 13.21
CA HIS A 187 -12.50 -1.74 12.57
C HIS A 187 -11.83 -3.11 12.53
N LEU A 188 -10.55 -3.22 12.91
CA LEU A 188 -9.85 -4.49 12.96
C LEU A 188 -10.03 -5.14 14.34
N PRO A 189 -10.32 -6.46 14.40
CA PRO A 189 -10.30 -7.18 15.65
C PRO A 189 -8.95 -6.99 16.34
N LYS A 190 -8.97 -6.92 17.68
CA LYS A 190 -7.74 -6.92 18.46
C LYS A 190 -6.82 -8.04 17.95
N PRO A 191 -5.54 -7.75 17.65
CA PRO A 191 -4.58 -8.80 17.38
C PRO A 191 -4.64 -9.78 18.54
N ASN A 192 -4.97 -11.05 18.26
CA ASN A 192 -4.94 -12.09 19.29
C ASN A 192 -3.53 -12.05 19.90
N ARG A 193 -3.41 -11.78 21.21
CA ARG A 193 -2.13 -11.80 21.95
C ARG A 193 -1.42 -13.17 21.93
N PHE A 194 -1.89 -14.12 21.13
CA PHE A 194 -1.44 -15.51 20.99
C PHE A 194 -0.74 -15.81 19.65
N SER A 195 -0.14 -14.83 19.00
CA SER A 195 1.03 -15.08 18.14
C SER A 195 2.29 -14.58 18.84
N LYS A 196 2.60 -15.21 19.99
CA LYS A 196 3.98 -15.29 20.49
C LYS A 196 4.73 -16.29 19.62
N GLU A 197 5.02 -15.92 18.39
CA GLU A 197 6.08 -16.55 17.59
C GLU A 197 6.81 -15.44 16.85
N GLU A 198 7.51 -14.61 17.61
CA GLU A 198 8.84 -14.11 17.25
C GLU A 198 9.51 -13.64 18.55
N GLU A 199 10.49 -14.45 18.96
CA GLU A 199 11.66 -14.09 19.77
C GLU A 199 11.41 -13.39 21.11
N LYS A 200 11.09 -14.21 22.13
CA LYS A 200 11.87 -14.05 23.36
C LYS A 200 13.32 -14.39 22.99
N GLU A 201 14.15 -13.39 22.71
CA GLU A 201 15.55 -13.51 23.13
C GLU A 201 15.49 -13.87 24.61
N ALA A 202 15.74 -15.14 24.93
CA ALA A 202 16.08 -15.52 26.27
C ALA A 202 17.36 -14.73 26.59
N GLY A 203 17.21 -13.63 27.31
CA GLY A 203 18.34 -12.86 27.79
C GLY A 203 19.22 -13.81 28.58
N TRP A 204 20.40 -14.11 28.04
CA TRP A 204 21.39 -14.87 28.77
C TRP A 204 22.14 -13.89 29.67
N VAL A 205 22.08 -14.10 30.98
CA VAL A 205 22.85 -13.28 31.92
C VAL A 205 24.14 -14.01 32.26
N CYS A 206 25.27 -13.33 32.10
CA CYS A 206 26.58 -13.79 32.57
C CYS A 206 26.62 -13.75 34.10
N VAL A 207 26.69 -14.90 34.76
CA VAL A 207 26.91 -15.03 36.22
C VAL A 207 28.36 -15.35 36.59
N GLY A 208 29.27 -15.24 35.63
CA GLY A 208 30.70 -15.42 35.85
C GLY A 208 31.47 -15.57 34.53
N PRO A 209 32.82 -15.67 34.59
CA PRO A 209 33.61 -15.95 33.41
C PRO A 209 33.22 -17.34 32.87
N ASN A 210 32.51 -17.33 31.73
CA ASN A 210 32.04 -18.48 30.95
C ASN A 210 30.83 -19.25 31.49
N THR A 211 29.88 -18.59 32.17
CA THR A 211 28.57 -19.23 32.46
C THR A 211 27.42 -18.30 32.12
N LEU A 212 26.66 -18.70 31.11
CA LEU A 212 25.40 -18.09 30.70
C LEU A 212 24.26 -18.94 31.26
N VAL A 213 23.33 -18.32 31.97
CA VAL A 213 22.06 -18.96 32.38
C VAL A 213 20.89 -18.23 31.74
N PRO A 214 19.83 -18.97 31.36
CA PRO A 214 18.58 -18.36 30.90
C PRO A 214 17.91 -17.62 32.06
N CYS A 215 17.34 -16.44 31.79
CA CYS A 215 16.39 -15.81 32.69
C CYS A 215 15.06 -16.57 32.75
#